data_AF-A0A9D8WVH5-F1
#
_entry.id   AF-A0A9D8WVH5-F1
#
_cell.length_a   1.000
_cell.length_b   1.000
_cell.length_c   1.000
_cell.angle_alpha   90.00
_cell.angle_beta   90.00
_cell.angle_gamma   90.00
#
_symmetry.space_group_name_H-M   'P 1'
#
loop_
_entity.id
_entity.type
_entity.pdbx_description
1 polymer ?
#
loop_
_entity_poly.entity_id
_entity_poly.type
_entity_poly.pdbx_seq_one_letter_code
_entity_poly.pdbx_strand_id
1 'polypeptide(L)'
;MNTTLRRLKAGFTLTELMAVVIIVGILAAVASGSFKKAIERSHFSEGLVADNTVLGAVERYYAESCNEGSCVTRPTMAQLDVSLANQRACTSASNHCAKTKYFEINIQNGYVEAVRMKDSKQGDYTIRVYPETFGSNQRTGDVCIANTTPGGKDLCISMGYANCNSSNHCYK
;
A
#
# COMPACT_ATOMS: atom_id res chain seq x y z
N MET A 1 -47.33 6.40 54.02
CA MET A 1 -47.84 6.06 52.67
C MET A 1 -46.64 5.79 51.78
N ASN A 2 -46.33 4.53 51.49
CA ASN A 2 -45.21 4.15 50.62
C ASN A 2 -45.74 3.83 49.22
N THR A 3 -45.59 4.76 48.28
CA THR A 3 -45.87 4.57 46.86
C THR A 3 -44.64 3.97 46.17
N THR A 4 -44.63 2.65 46.01
CA THR A 4 -43.63 1.93 45.22
C THR A 4 -43.85 2.23 43.72
N LEU A 5 -43.02 3.12 43.16
CA LEU A 5 -42.94 3.38 41.73
C LEU A 5 -42.54 2.09 40.98
N ARG A 6 -43.52 1.43 40.34
CA ARG A 6 -43.27 0.31 39.41
C ARG A 6 -42.53 0.85 38.19
N ARG A 7 -41.23 0.60 38.12
CA ARG A 7 -40.41 0.85 36.93
C ARG A 7 -40.90 -0.10 35.83
N LEU A 8 -41.61 0.43 34.82
CA LEU A 8 -41.94 -0.31 33.59
C LEU A 8 -40.62 -0.74 32.94
N LYS A 9 -40.30 -2.03 33.01
CA LYS A 9 -39.20 -2.59 32.22
C LYS A 9 -39.62 -2.55 30.74
N ALA A 10 -39.29 -1.46 30.06
CA ALA A 10 -39.33 -1.40 28.60
C ALA A 10 -38.21 -2.30 28.06
N GLY A 11 -38.56 -3.56 27.75
CA GLY A 11 -37.66 -4.49 27.06
C GLY A 11 -37.69 -4.22 25.56
N PHE A 12 -36.55 -4.38 24.90
CA PHE A 12 -36.45 -4.35 23.44
C PHE A 12 -37.23 -5.53 22.84
N THR A 13 -38.08 -5.28 21.86
CA THR A 13 -38.83 -6.38 21.23
C THR A 13 -37.97 -7.11 20.20
N LEU A 14 -38.15 -8.42 20.05
CA LEU A 14 -37.43 -9.22 19.05
C LEU A 14 -37.68 -8.68 17.63
N THR A 15 -38.90 -8.22 17.36
CA THR A 15 -39.32 -7.67 16.06
C THR A 15 -38.63 -6.35 15.74
N GLU A 16 -38.38 -5.52 16.75
CA GLU A 16 -37.67 -4.25 16.59
C GLU A 16 -36.20 -4.48 16.30
N LEU A 17 -35.59 -5.48 16.95
CA LEU A 17 -34.22 -5.89 16.64
C LEU A 17 -34.11 -6.51 15.23
N MET A 18 -35.09 -7.31 14.81
CA MET A 18 -35.10 -7.91 13.47
C MET A 18 -35.20 -6.87 12.36
N ALA A 19 -36.06 -5.85 12.50
CA ALA A 19 -36.14 -4.77 11.52
C ALA A 19 -34.81 -4.01 11.39
N VAL A 20 -34.12 -3.76 12.51
CA VAL A 20 -32.80 -3.09 12.51
C VAL A 20 -31.75 -3.94 11.79
N VAL A 21 -31.68 -5.25 12.06
CA VAL A 21 -30.73 -6.15 11.38
C VAL A 21 -30.98 -6.19 9.87
N ILE A 22 -32.24 -6.21 9.44
CA ILE A 22 -32.61 -6.17 8.03
C ILE A 22 -32.13 -4.85 7.37
N ILE A 23 -32.37 -3.70 8.02
CA ILE A 23 -31.95 -2.40 7.49
C ILE A 23 -30.42 -2.31 7.40
N VAL A 24 -29.68 -2.70 8.45
CA VAL A 24 -28.21 -2.71 8.44
C VAL A 24 -27.67 -3.67 7.38
N GLY A 25 -28.33 -4.81 7.15
CA GLY A 25 -27.97 -5.76 6.10
C GLY A 25 -28.05 -5.14 4.69
N ILE A 26 -29.12 -4.40 4.39
CA ILE A 26 -29.27 -3.71 3.08
C ILE A 26 -28.19 -2.63 2.90
N LEU A 27 -27.96 -1.81 3.93
CA LEU A 27 -26.94 -0.76 3.89
C LEU A 27 -25.54 -1.34 3.68
N ALA A 28 -25.21 -2.45 4.36
CA ALA A 28 -23.93 -3.13 4.22
C ALA A 28 -23.73 -3.69 2.80
N ALA A 29 -24.78 -4.25 2.20
CA ALA A 29 -24.72 -4.78 0.84
C ALA A 29 -24.39 -3.70 -0.19
N VAL A 30 -25.03 -2.53 -0.09
CA VAL A 30 -24.79 -1.40 -1.00
C VAL A 30 -23.40 -0.79 -0.79
N ALA A 31 -22.93 -0.69 0.46
CA ALA A 31 -21.67 -0.02 0.78
C ALA A 31 -20.41 -0.91 0.62
N SER A 32 -20.56 -2.23 0.56
CA SER A 32 -19.42 -3.18 0.50
C SER A 32 -18.41 -2.86 -0.62
N GLY A 33 -18.88 -2.42 -1.79
CA GLY A 33 -18.01 -2.08 -2.92
C GLY A 33 -17.13 -0.84 -2.67
N SER A 34 -17.69 0.21 -2.08
CA SER A 34 -16.95 1.47 -1.82
C SER A 34 -15.96 1.31 -0.66
N PHE A 35 -16.31 0.54 0.37
CA PHE A 35 -15.41 0.27 1.49
C PHE A 35 -14.12 -0.44 1.06
N LYS A 36 -14.20 -1.45 0.19
CA LYS A 36 -13.01 -2.14 -0.32
C LYS A 36 -12.06 -1.20 -1.05
N LYS A 37 -12.59 -0.29 -1.88
CA LYS A 37 -11.79 0.71 -2.59
C LYS A 37 -11.12 1.69 -1.62
N ALA A 38 -11.83 2.12 -0.58
CA ALA A 38 -11.28 3.01 0.45
C ALA A 38 -10.12 2.35 1.21
N ILE A 39 -10.27 1.08 1.58
CA ILE A 39 -9.21 0.30 2.25
C ILE A 39 -7.98 0.16 1.35
N GLU A 40 -8.16 -0.16 0.06
CA GLU A 40 -7.01 -0.29 -0.86
C GLU A 40 -6.30 1.05 -1.11
N ARG A 41 -7.00 2.19 -1.09
CA ARG A 41 -6.35 3.53 -1.11
C ARG A 41 -5.54 3.81 0.16
N SER A 42 -6.03 3.35 1.32
CA SER A 42 -5.29 3.42 2.58
C SER A 42 -4.02 2.59 2.51
N HIS A 43 -4.10 1.35 2.02
CA HIS A 43 -2.93 0.51 1.80
C HIS A 43 -1.97 1.14 0.78
N PHE A 44 -2.47 1.71 -0.32
CA PHE A 44 -1.62 2.38 -1.29
C PHE A 44 -0.78 3.49 -0.64
N SER A 45 -1.40 4.30 0.20
CA SER A 45 -0.71 5.37 0.92
C SER A 45 0.32 4.84 1.91
N GLU A 46 -0.01 3.75 2.63
CA GLU A 46 0.93 3.03 3.51
C GLU A 46 2.14 2.49 2.73
N GLY A 47 1.89 1.85 1.59
CA GLY A 47 2.93 1.33 0.70
C GLY A 47 3.84 2.43 0.18
N LEU A 48 3.28 3.56 -0.27
CA LEU A 48 4.04 4.72 -0.75
C LEU A 48 4.93 5.32 0.35
N VAL A 49 4.44 5.43 1.58
CA VAL A 49 5.27 5.92 2.72
C VAL A 49 6.42 4.96 3.00
N ALA A 50 6.14 3.67 2.99
CA ALA A 50 7.14 2.64 3.24
C ALA A 50 8.21 2.60 2.13
N ASP A 51 7.78 2.74 0.86
CA ASP A 51 8.66 2.83 -0.31
C ASP A 51 9.58 4.05 -0.23
N ASN A 52 9.03 5.23 0.06
CA ASN A 52 9.79 6.47 0.23
C ASN A 52 10.78 6.42 1.41
N THR A 53 10.44 5.69 2.48
CA THR A 53 11.36 5.51 3.63
C THR A 53 12.60 4.72 3.20
N VAL A 54 12.42 3.66 2.41
CA VAL A 54 13.53 2.88 1.86
C VAL A 54 14.27 3.69 0.81
N LEU A 55 13.57 4.42 -0.06
CA LEU A 55 14.16 5.29 -1.07
C LEU A 55 15.10 6.32 -0.44
N GLY A 56 14.65 7.05 0.58
CA GLY A 56 15.49 8.05 1.25
C GLY A 56 16.73 7.45 1.94
N ALA A 57 16.70 6.17 2.30
CA ALA A 57 17.91 5.47 2.75
C ALA A 57 18.83 5.07 1.60
N VAL A 58 18.25 4.59 0.49
CA VAL A 58 18.99 4.30 -0.74
C VAL A 58 19.69 5.55 -1.27
N GLU A 59 19.02 6.70 -1.24
CA GLU A 59 19.60 7.99 -1.63
C GLU A 59 20.77 8.40 -0.73
N ARG A 60 20.63 8.25 0.60
CA ARG A 60 21.73 8.49 1.56
C ARG A 60 22.92 7.57 1.29
N TYR A 61 22.66 6.27 1.08
CA TYR A 61 23.70 5.31 0.75
C TYR A 61 24.45 5.71 -0.53
N TYR A 62 23.73 6.15 -1.55
CA TYR A 62 24.35 6.63 -2.79
C TYR A 62 25.11 7.95 -2.60
N ALA A 63 24.60 8.88 -1.80
CA ALA A 63 25.32 10.11 -1.48
C ALA A 63 26.66 9.86 -0.75
N GLU A 64 26.72 8.82 0.09
CA GLU A 64 27.94 8.45 0.84
C GLU A 64 28.91 7.57 0.01
N SER A 65 28.36 6.64 -0.77
CA SER A 65 29.14 5.58 -1.41
C SER A 65 29.55 5.92 -2.86
N CYS A 66 28.86 6.86 -3.50
CA CYS A 66 29.14 7.22 -4.89
C CYS A 66 30.19 8.32 -4.98
N ASN A 67 31.45 7.93 -4.85
CA ASN A 67 32.56 8.76 -5.29
C ASN A 67 32.72 8.61 -6.81
N GLU A 68 32.62 9.71 -7.55
CA GLU A 68 32.91 9.81 -9.00
C GLU A 68 31.90 9.16 -9.95
N GLY A 69 30.60 9.44 -9.76
CA GLY A 69 29.62 9.42 -10.85
C GLY A 69 29.09 8.05 -11.29
N SER A 70 29.35 6.98 -10.54
CA SER A 70 28.84 5.64 -10.86
C SER A 70 28.31 4.89 -9.63
N CYS A 71 27.02 5.02 -9.38
CA CYS A 71 26.27 4.27 -8.36
C CYS A 71 25.79 2.92 -8.91
N VAL A 72 26.70 1.97 -9.16
CA VAL A 72 26.32 0.72 -9.84
C VAL A 72 25.82 -0.36 -8.89
N THR A 73 26.21 -0.30 -7.61
CA THR A 73 25.92 -1.39 -6.67
C THR A 73 24.61 -1.17 -5.94
N ARG A 74 23.71 -2.14 -6.06
CA ARG A 74 22.47 -2.23 -5.30
C ARG A 74 22.75 -2.37 -3.79
N PRO A 75 22.26 -1.46 -2.93
CA PRO A 75 22.41 -1.65 -1.50
C PRO A 75 21.58 -2.84 -1.01
N THR A 76 22.09 -3.53 0.00
CA THR A 76 21.33 -4.51 0.78
C THR A 76 20.59 -3.82 1.91
N MET A 77 19.50 -4.40 2.40
CA MET A 77 18.75 -3.85 3.54
C MET A 77 19.60 -3.66 4.79
N ALA A 78 20.62 -4.51 4.98
CA ALA A 78 21.55 -4.40 6.11
C ALA A 78 22.42 -3.14 6.05
N GLN A 79 22.67 -2.60 4.85
CA GLN A 79 23.48 -1.38 4.66
C GLN A 79 22.68 -0.10 4.79
N LEU A 80 21.35 -0.17 4.68
CA LEU A 80 20.47 1.01 4.66
C LEU A 80 20.06 1.49 6.06
N ASP A 81 20.29 0.67 7.09
CA ASP A 81 19.83 0.90 8.46
C ASP A 81 18.35 1.35 8.53
N VAL A 82 17.52 0.71 7.71
CA VAL A 82 16.07 0.92 7.69
C VAL A 82 15.39 -0.33 8.20
N SER A 83 14.54 -0.14 9.20
CA SER A 83 13.61 -1.17 9.68
C SER A 83 12.18 -0.73 9.39
N LEU A 84 11.42 -1.64 8.78
CA LEU A 84 9.99 -1.45 8.55
C LEU A 84 9.18 -2.12 9.65
N ALA A 85 8.03 -1.54 9.99
CA ALA A 85 7.15 -2.11 11.00
C ALA A 85 6.72 -3.53 10.60
N ASN A 86 6.91 -4.49 11.52
CA ASN A 86 6.63 -5.91 11.29
C ASN A 86 7.39 -6.51 10.09
N GLN A 87 8.64 -6.08 9.87
CA GLN A 87 9.50 -6.60 8.81
C GLN A 87 9.65 -8.13 8.91
N ARG A 88 9.44 -8.79 7.79
CA ARG A 88 9.59 -10.23 7.57
C ARG A 88 10.58 -10.48 6.45
N ALA A 89 11.07 -11.72 6.39
CA ALA A 89 11.83 -12.20 5.25
C ALA A 89 10.99 -12.07 3.97
N CYS A 90 11.65 -11.70 2.88
CA CYS A 90 11.00 -11.57 1.59
C CYS A 90 10.58 -12.92 1.02
N THR A 91 9.72 -12.89 0.01
CA THR A 91 9.35 -14.10 -0.73
C THR A 91 10.53 -14.72 -1.48
N SER A 92 11.41 -13.90 -2.02
CA SER A 92 12.68 -14.34 -2.61
C SER A 92 13.78 -14.29 -1.54
N ALA A 93 14.66 -15.30 -1.50
CA ALA A 93 15.82 -15.32 -0.61
C ALA A 93 16.88 -14.29 -1.07
N SER A 94 16.56 -13.01 -0.96
CA SER A 94 17.41 -11.89 -1.37
C SER A 94 17.58 -10.90 -0.21
N ASN A 95 18.76 -10.29 -0.13
CA ASN A 95 19.09 -9.30 0.91
C ASN A 95 18.65 -7.87 0.52
N HIS A 96 17.94 -7.71 -0.59
CA HIS A 96 17.60 -6.42 -1.20
C HIS A 96 16.13 -6.07 -1.04
N CYS A 97 15.46 -6.64 -0.04
CA CYS A 97 14.04 -6.47 0.11
C CYS A 97 13.63 -6.53 1.57
N ALA A 98 12.48 -5.95 1.85
CA ALA A 98 11.83 -6.01 3.14
C ALA A 98 10.33 -6.20 2.96
N LYS A 99 9.77 -7.18 3.67
CA LYS A 99 8.36 -7.52 3.55
C LYS A 99 7.59 -7.06 4.78
N THR A 100 6.50 -6.35 4.58
CA THR A 100 5.51 -6.02 5.60
C THR A 100 4.29 -6.94 5.48
N LYS A 101 3.22 -6.65 6.21
CA LYS A 101 1.96 -7.42 6.10
C LYS A 101 1.32 -7.30 4.71
N TYR A 102 1.38 -6.10 4.11
CA TYR A 102 0.65 -5.77 2.88
C TYR A 102 1.55 -5.52 1.68
N PHE A 103 2.85 -5.30 1.89
CA PHE A 103 3.80 -4.93 0.85
C PHE A 103 5.08 -5.74 0.93
N GLU A 104 5.70 -5.94 -0.22
CA GLU A 104 7.09 -6.36 -0.32
C GLU A 104 7.86 -5.26 -1.06
N ILE A 105 8.77 -4.62 -0.35
CA ILE A 105 9.60 -3.54 -0.88
C ILE A 105 10.87 -4.17 -1.41
N ASN A 106 11.12 -3.99 -2.69
CA ASN A 106 12.28 -4.51 -3.39
C ASN A 106 13.16 -3.35 -3.85
N ILE A 107 14.44 -3.45 -3.56
CA ILE A 107 15.46 -2.55 -4.06
C ILE A 107 15.96 -3.16 -5.36
N GLN A 108 16.05 -2.35 -6.41
CA GLN A 108 16.58 -2.72 -7.72
C GLN A 108 17.71 -1.75 -8.09
N ASN A 109 18.42 -2.04 -9.18
CA ASN A 109 19.42 -1.10 -9.69
C ASN A 109 18.70 0.13 -10.25
N GLY A 110 18.76 1.24 -9.50
CA GLY A 110 18.22 2.54 -9.92
C GLY A 110 16.75 2.80 -9.60
N TYR A 111 16.08 1.94 -8.82
CA TYR A 111 14.74 2.23 -8.29
C TYR A 111 14.41 1.36 -7.07
N VAL A 112 13.41 1.78 -6.32
CA VAL A 112 12.77 0.99 -5.27
C VAL A 112 11.33 0.73 -5.71
N GLU A 113 10.82 -0.47 -5.42
CA GLU A 113 9.43 -0.79 -5.73
C GLU A 113 8.71 -1.46 -4.56
N ALA A 114 7.54 -0.94 -4.21
CA ALA A 114 6.62 -1.54 -3.26
C ALA A 114 5.57 -2.37 -4.00
N VAL A 115 5.67 -3.69 -3.88
CA VAL A 115 4.75 -4.65 -4.48
C VAL A 115 3.62 -4.94 -3.49
N ARG A 116 2.36 -4.70 -3.88
CA ARG A 116 1.20 -5.08 -3.05
C ARG A 116 1.17 -6.60 -2.94
N MET A 117 1.01 -7.14 -1.73
CA MET A 117 1.00 -8.59 -1.46
C MET A 117 -0.37 -9.09 -0.99
N LYS A 118 -0.95 -10.08 -1.68
CA LYS A 118 -2.16 -10.78 -1.25
C LYS A 118 -1.83 -12.26 -1.06
N ASP A 119 -1.99 -12.77 0.16
CA ASP A 119 -1.73 -14.18 0.50
C ASP A 119 -0.38 -14.72 -0.03
N SER A 120 0.69 -13.95 0.20
CA SER A 120 2.06 -14.24 -0.26
C SER A 120 2.26 -14.27 -1.78
N LYS A 121 1.29 -13.81 -2.57
CA LYS A 121 1.40 -13.59 -4.01
C LYS A 121 1.34 -12.09 -4.33
N GLN A 122 1.84 -11.71 -5.50
CA GLN A 122 1.66 -10.34 -6.00
C GLN A 122 0.17 -10.02 -6.12
N GLY A 123 -0.19 -8.86 -5.59
CA GLY A 123 -1.52 -8.29 -5.63
C GLY A 123 -1.73 -7.39 -6.85
N ASP A 124 -2.65 -6.45 -6.72
CA ASP A 124 -3.24 -5.75 -7.86
C ASP A 124 -2.33 -4.69 -8.50
N TYR A 125 -1.34 -4.18 -7.77
CA TYR A 125 -0.47 -3.10 -8.22
C TYR A 125 0.92 -3.14 -7.59
N THR A 126 1.86 -2.45 -8.23
CA THR A 126 3.21 -2.20 -7.75
C THR A 126 3.50 -0.72 -7.89
N ILE A 127 4.04 -0.11 -6.85
CA ILE A 127 4.53 1.27 -6.87
C ILE A 127 6.03 1.19 -7.13
N ARG A 128 6.56 2.05 -8.00
CA ARG A 128 8.00 2.18 -8.21
C ARG A 128 8.38 3.64 -8.16
N VAL A 129 9.37 3.92 -7.32
CA VAL A 129 9.93 5.24 -7.10
C VAL A 129 11.40 5.25 -7.50
N TYR A 130 11.85 6.39 -8.03
CA TYR A 130 13.20 6.54 -8.57
C TYR A 130 13.98 7.54 -7.72
N PRO A 131 15.22 7.21 -7.31
CA PRO A 131 16.10 8.15 -6.62
C PRO A 131 16.52 9.31 -7.54
N GLU A 132 16.54 10.53 -7.00
CA GLU A 132 16.86 11.74 -7.78
C GLU A 132 18.33 11.80 -8.23
N THR A 133 19.21 11.01 -7.60
CA THR A 133 20.66 10.97 -7.85
C THR A 133 21.05 10.26 -9.15
N PHE A 134 20.16 9.48 -9.77
CA PHE A 134 20.42 8.84 -11.06
C PHE A 134 20.08 9.82 -12.18
N GLY A 135 21.10 10.47 -12.72
CA GLY A 135 20.98 11.55 -13.71
C GLY A 135 19.93 11.33 -14.81
N SER A 136 19.24 12.43 -15.13
CA SER A 136 18.22 12.80 -16.14
C SER A 136 17.78 11.88 -17.30
N ASN A 137 18.37 10.70 -17.53
CA ASN A 137 18.00 9.78 -18.62
C ASN A 137 17.12 8.61 -18.17
N GLN A 138 16.86 8.47 -16.87
CA GLN A 138 15.95 7.48 -16.30
C GLN A 138 14.64 8.20 -15.94
N ARG A 139 13.52 7.65 -16.41
CA ARG A 139 12.15 8.18 -16.35
C ARG A 139 11.86 8.99 -15.09
N THR A 140 11.66 10.29 -15.29
CA THR A 140 11.48 11.34 -14.28
C THR A 140 10.07 11.27 -13.66
N GLY A 141 9.78 10.22 -12.88
CA GLY A 141 8.55 10.19 -12.11
C GLY A 141 8.20 8.83 -11.56
N ASP A 142 7.56 8.86 -10.39
CA ASP A 142 6.92 7.71 -9.77
C ASP A 142 5.99 7.03 -10.78
N VAL A 143 6.01 5.69 -10.78
CA VAL A 143 5.16 4.88 -11.65
C VAL A 143 4.35 3.90 -10.81
N CYS A 144 3.06 3.86 -11.08
CA CYS A 144 2.15 2.85 -10.57
C CYS A 144 1.88 1.83 -11.67
N ILE A 145 2.26 0.58 -11.43
CA ILE A 145 2.08 -0.53 -12.37
C ILE A 145 0.87 -1.33 -11.92
N ALA A 146 -0.17 -1.41 -12.75
CA ALA A 146 -1.33 -2.24 -12.48
C ALA A 146 -1.09 -3.67 -12.95
N ASN A 147 -1.01 -4.61 -12.00
CA ASN A 147 -0.85 -6.04 -12.27
C ASN A 147 -2.19 -6.69 -12.65
N THR A 148 -3.31 -6.10 -12.23
CA THR A 148 -4.65 -6.58 -12.58
C THR A 148 -5.48 -5.48 -13.26
N THR A 149 -6.25 -5.87 -14.26
CA THR A 149 -7.20 -5.01 -14.98
C THR A 149 -8.63 -5.49 -14.78
N PRO A 150 -9.62 -4.62 -14.48
CA PRO A 150 -9.49 -3.16 -14.35
C PRO A 150 -9.07 -2.68 -12.95
N GLY A 151 -9.17 -3.53 -11.91
CA GLY A 151 -9.06 -3.10 -10.51
C GLY A 151 -7.80 -2.33 -10.13
N GLY A 152 -6.60 -2.84 -10.48
CA GLY A 152 -5.34 -2.16 -10.20
C GLY A 152 -5.17 -0.86 -10.97
N LYS A 153 -5.61 -0.84 -12.24
CA LYS A 153 -5.51 0.34 -13.12
C LYS A 153 -6.40 1.48 -12.61
N ASP A 154 -7.63 1.18 -12.24
CA ASP A 154 -8.56 2.14 -11.66
C ASP A 154 -8.01 2.71 -10.35
N LEU A 155 -7.34 1.89 -9.55
CA LEU A 155 -6.70 2.34 -8.32
C LEU A 155 -5.55 3.31 -8.61
N CYS A 156 -4.61 2.95 -9.49
CA CYS A 156 -3.48 3.82 -9.90
C CYS A 156 -3.99 5.20 -10.36
N ILE A 157 -4.98 5.22 -11.25
CA ILE A 157 -5.58 6.47 -11.75
C ILE A 157 -6.20 7.26 -10.60
N SER A 158 -6.93 6.59 -9.69
CA SER A 158 -7.54 7.26 -8.54
C SER A 158 -6.56 7.83 -7.52
N MET A 159 -5.30 7.36 -7.54
CA MET A 159 -4.20 7.86 -6.71
C MET A 159 -3.38 8.96 -7.40
N GLY A 160 -3.76 9.38 -8.61
CA GLY A 160 -3.12 10.48 -9.34
C GLY A 160 -2.21 10.04 -10.50
N TYR A 161 -2.06 8.74 -10.76
CA TYR A 161 -1.28 8.25 -11.89
C TYR A 161 -2.16 8.18 -13.14
N ALA A 162 -2.38 9.32 -13.79
CA ALA A 162 -3.37 9.46 -14.87
C ALA A 162 -2.87 8.93 -16.23
N ASN A 163 -1.56 8.96 -16.48
CA ASN A 163 -0.98 8.66 -17.79
C ASN A 163 -0.58 7.19 -17.90
N CYS A 164 -1.51 6.32 -18.31
CA CYS A 164 -1.24 4.88 -18.43
C CYS A 164 -0.87 4.45 -19.86
N ASN A 165 0.23 3.70 -20.01
CA ASN A 165 0.62 3.08 -21.28
C ASN A 165 -0.08 1.73 -21.52
N SER A 166 0.21 1.09 -22.67
CA SER A 166 -0.33 -0.23 -23.04
C SER A 166 0.17 -1.39 -22.17
N SER A 167 1.26 -1.20 -21.42
CA SER A 167 1.81 -2.17 -20.46
C SER A 167 1.28 -1.97 -19.04
N ASN A 168 0.22 -1.17 -18.85
CA ASN A 168 -0.37 -0.84 -17.54
C ASN A 168 0.57 -0.09 -16.59
N HIS A 169 1.58 0.60 -17.13
CA HIS A 169 2.39 1.54 -16.34
C HIS A 169 1.71 2.90 -16.39
N CYS A 170 1.27 3.37 -15.24
CA CYS A 170 0.63 4.65 -15.04
C CYS A 170 1.62 5.62 -14.40
N TYR A 171 1.86 6.73 -15.06
CA TYR A 171 2.75 7.79 -14.61
C TYR A 171 1.93 8.91 -13.97
N LYS A 172 2.55 9.56 -12.98
CA LYS A 172 2.02 10.76 -12.34
C LYS A 172 2.02 11.95 -13.29
#